data_AF-A0A0C2IFW6-F1
#
_entry.id   AF-A0A0C2IFW6-F1
#
_cell.length_a   1.000
_cell.length_b   1.000
_cell.length_c   1.000
_cell.angle_alpha   90.00
_cell.angle_beta   90.00
_cell.angle_gamma   90.00
#
_symmetry.space_group_name_H-M   'P 1'
#
loop_
_entity.id
_entity.type
_entity.pdbx_description
1 polymer ?
#
loop_
_entity_poly.entity_id
_entity_poly.type
_entity_poly.pdbx_seq_one_letter_code
_entity_poly.pdbx_strand_id
1 'polypeptide(L)'
;MGDRCPVVIHPHLPGVIYANLKTNGLRTRTYVSFDDGKTFKPVELEFEKSECIGKYCGLELHLKCSMDIMSNNFPQKWAVKFDGISHKYGSTSQHIYISFNGGKSWNRLNSMINKVVMLNNGGLVFGTESPTGRIVFSYDEGNMWYYENINSNDIVDIIPLESQNNLLIAAINHKKLINVYSLFLFNFSKVISSLCLMSDRTCAIDDFETWYLPRYFGKCFQGQEMSYLKKKCFSMCVDSRALLLPTINPCPCAIEDFNWYNITYMSKPNYYYENNICVLDLHSNYTEPIKTCPVGAEPLIHLNGFTKLDSDFCIPLQTRSNEDSDSSDYCSSTCNCIV
;
A
#
# COMPACT_ATOMS: atom_id res chain seq x y z
N MET A 1 -18.49 18.62 -8.68
CA MET A 1 -18.68 17.21 -9.06
C MET A 1 -17.72 16.95 -10.20
N GLY A 2 -16.75 16.05 -10.08
CA GLY A 2 -15.78 15.88 -11.17
C GLY A 2 -14.85 14.68 -11.06
N ASP A 3 -14.11 14.53 -9.96
CA ASP A 3 -12.89 13.70 -10.00
C ASP A 3 -12.95 12.46 -9.11
N ARG A 4 -14.10 12.16 -8.50
CA ARG A 4 -14.24 10.98 -7.64
C ARG A 4 -14.41 9.74 -8.49
N CYS A 5 -13.57 8.74 -8.27
CA CYS A 5 -13.69 7.43 -8.89
C CYS A 5 -14.07 6.37 -7.86
N PRO A 6 -14.77 5.30 -8.29
CA PRO A 6 -15.04 4.17 -7.42
C PRO A 6 -13.79 3.32 -7.14
N VAL A 7 -12.79 3.37 -8.03
CA VAL A 7 -11.58 2.55 -7.95
C VAL A 7 -10.37 3.41 -8.33
N VAL A 8 -9.24 3.19 -7.64
CA VAL A 8 -7.94 3.78 -7.93
C VAL A 8 -6.87 2.70 -7.80
N ILE A 9 -6.01 2.59 -8.80
CA ILE A 9 -4.85 1.67 -8.79
C ILE A 9 -3.64 2.46 -8.29
N HIS A 10 -2.88 1.88 -7.37
CA HIS A 10 -1.66 2.50 -6.86
C HIS A 10 -0.63 2.65 -8.00
N PRO A 11 -0.20 3.88 -8.35
CA PRO A 11 0.61 4.10 -9.55
C PRO A 11 2.03 3.55 -9.41
N HIS A 12 2.54 3.42 -8.18
CA HIS A 12 3.91 2.96 -7.91
C HIS A 12 4.04 1.50 -7.46
N LEU A 13 2.92 0.83 -7.14
CA LEU A 13 2.95 -0.50 -6.55
C LEU A 13 2.06 -1.46 -7.36
N PRO A 14 2.64 -2.48 -8.01
CA PRO A 14 1.84 -3.45 -8.77
C PRO A 14 0.88 -4.23 -7.85
N GLY A 15 -0.36 -4.35 -8.31
CA GLY A 15 -1.41 -5.11 -7.65
C GLY A 15 -2.02 -4.51 -6.40
N VAL A 16 -1.72 -3.23 -6.12
CA VAL A 16 -2.37 -2.50 -5.04
C VAL A 16 -3.52 -1.68 -5.59
N ILE A 17 -4.75 -1.98 -5.17
CA ILE A 17 -5.98 -1.40 -5.71
C ILE A 17 -6.87 -0.95 -4.56
N TYR A 18 -7.32 0.31 -4.58
CA TYR A 18 -8.33 0.83 -3.66
C TYR A 18 -9.68 0.90 -4.36
N ALA A 19 -10.74 0.42 -3.70
CA ALA A 19 -12.09 0.41 -4.24
C ALA A 19 -13.12 0.80 -3.17
N ASN A 20 -14.03 1.71 -3.52
CA ASN A 20 -15.19 2.05 -2.72
C ASN A 20 -16.34 1.09 -3.05
N LEU A 21 -16.61 0.17 -2.13
CA LEU A 21 -17.61 -0.89 -2.30
C LEU A 21 -18.81 -0.66 -1.39
N LYS A 22 -19.99 -1.04 -1.88
CA LYS A 22 -21.25 -1.04 -1.12
C LYS A 22 -21.73 -2.47 -0.94
N THR A 23 -21.64 -2.99 0.28
CA THR A 23 -22.10 -4.34 0.64
C THR A 23 -23.54 -4.28 1.16
N ASN A 24 -24.39 -5.23 0.74
CA ASN A 24 -25.85 -5.32 1.01
C ASN A 24 -26.38 -4.51 2.22
N GLY A 25 -26.93 -3.31 1.95
CA GLY A 25 -27.57 -2.43 2.94
C GLY A 25 -26.63 -1.59 3.81
N LEU A 26 -25.31 -1.76 3.69
CA LEU A 26 -24.29 -1.00 4.41
C LEU A 26 -23.89 0.27 3.65
N ARG A 27 -23.34 1.24 4.38
CA ARG A 27 -22.72 2.44 3.81
C ARG A 27 -21.51 2.05 2.95
N THR A 28 -21.19 2.86 1.95
CA THR A 28 -19.98 2.71 1.14
C THR A 28 -18.75 2.72 2.05
N ARG A 29 -17.79 1.85 1.75
CA ARG A 29 -16.51 1.76 2.48
C ARG A 29 -15.39 1.52 1.49
N THR A 30 -14.20 1.97 1.82
CA THR A 30 -13.01 1.68 1.05
C THR A 30 -12.43 0.32 1.45
N TYR A 31 -12.14 -0.46 0.43
CA TYR A 31 -11.41 -1.70 0.51
C TYR A 31 -10.10 -1.54 -0.27
N VAL A 32 -9.10 -2.29 0.14
CA VAL A 32 -7.81 -2.39 -0.55
C VAL A 32 -7.58 -3.84 -0.96
N SER A 33 -6.99 -4.04 -2.13
CA SER A 33 -6.41 -5.30 -2.57
C SER A 33 -4.88 -5.14 -2.64
N PHE A 34 -4.18 -6.21 -2.27
CA PHE A 34 -2.73 -6.33 -2.34
C PHE A 34 -2.31 -7.52 -3.22
N ASP A 35 -3.24 -8.05 -4.01
CA ASP A 35 -3.12 -9.32 -4.75
C ASP A 35 -3.84 -9.22 -6.11
N ASP A 36 -3.59 -8.13 -6.84
CA ASP A 36 -4.14 -7.88 -8.19
C ASP A 36 -5.68 -7.89 -8.26
N GLY A 37 -6.35 -7.47 -7.20
CA GLY A 37 -7.82 -7.40 -7.13
C GLY A 37 -8.49 -8.73 -6.83
N LYS A 38 -7.74 -9.79 -6.52
CA LYS A 38 -8.29 -11.09 -6.16
C LYS A 38 -9.04 -11.05 -4.83
N THR A 39 -8.49 -10.35 -3.83
CA THR A 39 -9.16 -10.13 -2.55
C THR A 39 -9.15 -8.68 -2.11
N PHE A 40 -10.32 -8.25 -1.63
CA PHE A 40 -10.53 -6.91 -1.09
C PHE A 40 -10.82 -6.99 0.40
N LYS A 41 -9.96 -6.38 1.20
CA LYS A 41 -10.14 -6.24 2.65
C LYS A 41 -10.45 -4.79 3.01
N PRO A 42 -11.32 -4.54 4.01
CA PRO A 42 -11.60 -3.17 4.44
C PRO A 42 -10.30 -2.53 4.95
N VAL A 43 -10.10 -1.26 4.63
CA VAL A 43 -8.91 -0.52 5.12
C VAL A 43 -8.92 -0.42 6.65
N GLU A 44 -7.76 -0.60 7.28
CA GLU A 44 -7.60 -0.56 8.73
C GLU A 44 -7.16 0.82 9.22
N LEU A 45 -7.76 1.31 10.32
CA LEU A 45 -7.31 2.50 11.05
C LEU A 45 -6.44 2.07 12.24
N GLU A 46 -5.23 2.63 12.40
CA GLU A 46 -4.29 2.19 13.46
C GLU A 46 -4.82 2.48 14.86
N PHE A 47 -5.35 3.68 15.09
CA PHE A 47 -5.76 4.14 16.42
C PHE A 47 -7.18 3.70 16.85
N GLU A 48 -7.97 3.07 15.96
CA GLU A 48 -9.36 2.70 16.27
C GLU A 48 -9.57 1.20 16.51
N LYS A 49 -8.49 0.40 16.55
CA LYS A 49 -8.55 -1.05 16.80
C LYS A 49 -9.26 -1.41 18.11
N SER A 50 -9.25 -0.54 19.12
CA SER A 50 -9.93 -0.76 20.42
C SER A 50 -11.32 -0.13 20.54
N GLU A 51 -11.63 0.93 19.78
CA GLU A 51 -12.88 1.70 19.95
C GLU A 51 -13.98 1.38 18.93
N CYS A 52 -13.66 0.70 17.84
CA CYS A 52 -14.58 0.57 16.70
C CYS A 52 -14.58 -0.83 16.09
N ILE A 53 -15.34 -1.75 16.68
CA ILE A 53 -15.45 -3.14 16.22
C ILE A 53 -16.77 -3.36 15.46
N GLY A 54 -16.68 -3.84 14.21
CA GLY A 54 -17.81 -4.39 13.46
C GLY A 54 -18.46 -3.47 12.40
N LYS A 55 -19.70 -3.78 12.02
CA LYS A 55 -20.44 -3.19 10.87
C LYS A 55 -20.85 -1.73 11.02
N TYR A 56 -20.56 -1.10 12.17
CA TYR A 56 -20.93 0.30 12.45
C TYR A 56 -19.76 1.28 12.31
N CYS A 57 -18.57 0.76 12.03
CA CYS A 57 -17.33 1.51 11.85
C CYS A 57 -16.76 1.25 10.46
N GLY A 58 -16.41 2.31 9.73
CA GLY A 58 -15.84 2.18 8.40
C GLY A 58 -15.27 3.48 7.89
N LEU A 59 -14.28 3.37 7.01
CA LEU A 59 -13.64 4.48 6.33
C LEU A 59 -14.06 4.49 4.86
N GLU A 60 -14.53 5.64 4.39
CA GLU A 60 -14.74 5.91 2.96
C GLU A 60 -13.75 7.00 2.53
N LEU A 61 -12.69 6.60 1.85
CA LEU A 61 -11.73 7.49 1.20
C LEU A 61 -12.37 8.13 -0.05
N HIS A 62 -12.13 9.42 -0.22
CA HIS A 62 -12.44 10.13 -1.45
C HIS A 62 -11.38 9.80 -2.50
N LEU A 63 -11.53 8.64 -3.13
CA LEU A 63 -10.67 8.20 -4.22
C LEU A 63 -10.81 9.15 -5.41
N LYS A 64 -9.70 9.75 -5.82
CA LYS A 64 -9.62 10.70 -6.94
C LYS A 64 -8.68 10.15 -8.00
N CYS A 65 -9.08 10.25 -9.27
CA CYS A 65 -8.46 9.55 -10.38
C CYS A 65 -7.88 10.46 -11.47
N SER A 66 -8.03 11.78 -11.34
CA SER A 66 -7.34 12.72 -12.23
C SER A 66 -5.83 12.64 -12.01
N MET A 67 -5.05 12.70 -13.10
CA MET A 67 -3.60 12.49 -13.09
C MET A 67 -2.87 13.43 -12.12
N ASP A 68 -3.24 14.71 -12.11
CA ASP A 68 -2.62 15.71 -11.22
C ASP A 68 -2.86 15.37 -9.75
N ILE A 69 -4.06 14.90 -9.42
CA ILE A 69 -4.44 14.53 -8.06
C ILE A 69 -3.81 13.20 -7.64
N MET A 70 -3.65 12.26 -8.57
CA MET A 70 -2.95 10.99 -8.33
C MET A 70 -1.52 11.23 -7.86
N SER A 71 -0.78 12.14 -8.51
CA SER A 71 0.59 12.47 -8.09
C SER A 71 0.65 13.01 -6.65
N ASN A 72 -0.34 13.83 -6.27
CA ASN A 72 -0.43 14.39 -4.94
C ASN A 72 -0.85 13.35 -3.88
N ASN A 73 -1.78 12.45 -4.21
CA ASN A 73 -2.27 11.42 -3.28
C ASN A 73 -1.29 10.25 -3.10
N PHE A 74 -0.42 10.00 -4.09
CA PHE A 74 0.61 8.98 -4.07
C PHE A 74 2.01 9.61 -4.16
N PRO A 75 2.43 10.39 -3.15
CA PRO A 75 3.73 11.05 -3.17
C PRO A 75 4.88 10.04 -3.22
N GLN A 76 4.71 8.82 -2.67
CA GLN A 76 5.72 7.77 -2.77
C GLN A 76 5.11 6.36 -2.68
N LYS A 77 5.91 5.34 -3.02
CA LYS A 77 5.55 3.90 -2.97
C LYS A 77 4.86 3.48 -1.68
N TRP A 78 5.38 3.86 -0.52
CA TRP A 78 4.81 3.52 0.78
C TRP A 78 3.91 4.62 1.34
N ALA A 79 3.99 5.85 0.80
CA ALA A 79 3.32 7.03 1.35
C ALA A 79 2.09 7.39 0.53
N VAL A 80 0.91 7.31 1.14
CA VAL A 80 -0.38 7.54 0.49
C VAL A 80 -1.22 8.48 1.34
N LYS A 81 -1.96 9.40 0.70
CA LYS A 81 -2.93 10.26 1.38
C LYS A 81 -4.25 10.39 0.63
N PHE A 82 -5.34 10.50 1.37
CA PHE A 82 -6.66 10.82 0.85
C PHE A 82 -7.46 11.66 1.84
N ASP A 83 -8.32 12.53 1.34
CA ASP A 83 -9.47 12.97 2.11
C ASP A 83 -10.41 11.78 2.33
N GLY A 84 -11.09 11.69 3.46
CA GLY A 84 -12.06 10.61 3.69
C GLY A 84 -13.09 10.95 4.75
N ILE A 85 -14.07 10.07 4.87
CA ILE A 85 -15.14 10.13 5.87
C ILE A 85 -15.04 8.88 6.73
N SER A 86 -14.80 9.06 8.03
CA SER A 86 -15.00 7.98 9.00
C SER A 86 -16.44 7.96 9.47
N HIS A 87 -17.02 6.76 9.48
CA HIS A 87 -18.31 6.49 10.08
C HIS A 87 -18.12 5.79 11.42
N LYS A 88 -18.72 6.31 12.50
CA LYS A 88 -18.69 5.71 13.84
C LYS A 88 -20.05 5.87 14.50
N TYR A 89 -20.72 4.75 14.78
CA TYR A 89 -22.04 4.70 15.45
C TYR A 89 -23.08 5.67 14.88
N GLY A 90 -23.16 5.79 13.55
CA GLY A 90 -24.09 6.69 12.86
C GLY A 90 -23.55 8.10 12.62
N SER A 91 -22.58 8.55 13.42
CA SER A 91 -21.85 9.81 13.21
C SER A 91 -20.85 9.71 12.07
N THR A 92 -20.56 10.85 11.44
CA THR A 92 -19.60 10.97 10.35
C THR A 92 -18.66 12.12 10.60
N SER A 93 -17.36 11.93 10.37
CA SER A 93 -16.38 13.00 10.43
C SER A 93 -15.46 12.93 9.22
N GLN A 94 -15.15 14.10 8.65
CA GLN A 94 -14.27 14.22 7.50
C GLN A 94 -12.87 14.61 7.96
N HIS A 95 -11.87 13.87 7.49
CA HIS A 95 -10.46 14.08 7.83
C HIS A 95 -9.57 13.79 6.63
N ILE A 96 -8.30 14.18 6.74
CA ILE A 96 -7.23 13.67 5.88
C ILE A 96 -6.67 12.41 6.53
N TYR A 97 -6.52 11.36 5.74
CA TYR A 97 -5.93 10.09 6.14
C TYR A 97 -4.61 9.88 5.40
N ILE A 98 -3.61 9.42 6.13
CA ILE A 98 -2.27 9.15 5.60
C ILE A 98 -1.83 7.72 5.95
N SER A 99 -1.03 7.12 5.08
CA SER A 99 -0.43 5.81 5.28
C SER A 99 1.04 5.85 4.88
N PHE A 100 1.91 5.15 5.61
CA PHE A 100 3.34 5.01 5.31
C PHE A 100 3.76 3.55 5.06
N ASN A 101 2.80 2.68 4.77
CA ASN A 101 3.02 1.26 4.46
C ASN A 101 2.23 0.79 3.23
N GLY A 102 2.01 1.69 2.27
CA GLY A 102 1.30 1.38 1.02
C GLY A 102 -0.21 1.19 1.21
N GLY A 103 -0.79 1.78 2.27
CA GLY A 103 -2.23 1.72 2.54
C GLY A 103 -2.70 0.48 3.29
N LYS A 104 -1.79 -0.29 3.90
CA LYS A 104 -2.14 -1.44 4.77
C LYS A 104 -2.81 -0.97 6.05
N SER A 105 -2.33 0.13 6.61
CA SER A 105 -2.96 0.83 7.73
C SER A 105 -2.97 2.34 7.50
N TRP A 106 -3.94 3.01 8.12
CA TRP A 106 -4.21 4.42 7.93
C TRP A 106 -4.27 5.17 9.25
N ASN A 107 -3.66 6.36 9.25
CA ASN A 107 -3.68 7.31 10.32
C ASN A 107 -4.58 8.50 9.99
N ARG A 108 -5.49 8.80 10.91
CA ARG A 108 -6.38 9.96 10.83
C ARG A 108 -5.63 11.19 11.34
N LEU A 109 -5.57 12.24 10.52
CA LEU A 109 -5.02 13.52 10.95
C LEU A 109 -6.03 14.33 11.77
N ASN A 110 -5.51 15.24 12.61
CA ASN A 110 -6.30 16.18 13.38
C ASN A 110 -7.27 16.95 12.45
N SER A 111 -8.52 17.14 12.88
CA SER A 111 -9.55 17.82 12.09
C SER A 111 -9.22 19.27 11.74
N MET A 112 -8.32 19.91 12.49
CA MET A 112 -7.86 21.27 12.17
C MET A 112 -6.93 21.29 10.96
N ILE A 113 -6.23 20.19 10.67
CA ILE A 113 -5.32 20.08 9.53
C ILE A 113 -6.15 19.98 8.25
N ASN A 114 -6.09 21.01 7.41
CA ASN A 114 -6.94 21.13 6.23
C ASN A 114 -6.20 20.88 4.90
N LYS A 115 -4.86 20.91 4.91
CA LYS A 115 -4.00 20.61 3.77
C LYS A 115 -2.75 19.90 4.25
N VAL A 116 -2.27 18.95 3.46
CA VAL A 116 -1.05 18.20 3.73
C VAL A 116 -0.30 17.91 2.44
N VAL A 117 1.01 18.00 2.47
CA VAL A 117 1.95 17.50 1.46
C VAL A 117 3.02 16.64 2.13
N MET A 118 3.60 15.73 1.36
CA MET A 118 4.72 14.90 1.82
C MET A 118 5.89 15.13 0.87
N LEU A 119 7.08 15.33 1.44
CA LEU A 119 8.33 15.57 0.74
C LEU A 119 9.38 14.55 1.19
N ASN A 120 10.55 14.54 0.56
CA ASN A 120 11.72 13.75 0.94
C ASN A 120 11.40 12.26 0.99
N ASN A 121 10.75 11.76 -0.07
CA ASN A 121 10.26 10.39 -0.19
C ASN A 121 9.32 9.96 0.96
N GLY A 122 8.53 10.89 1.50
CA GLY A 122 7.65 10.68 2.66
C GLY A 122 8.33 10.89 4.01
N GLY A 123 9.60 11.30 4.03
CA GLY A 123 10.37 11.58 5.23
C GLY A 123 10.04 12.92 5.90
N LEU A 124 9.26 13.78 5.25
CA LEU A 124 8.70 15.01 5.82
C LEU A 124 7.21 15.10 5.48
N VAL A 125 6.39 15.24 6.51
CA VAL A 125 4.97 15.59 6.38
C VAL A 125 4.82 17.05 6.77
N PHE A 126 4.16 17.84 5.93
CA PHE A 126 3.85 19.24 6.22
C PHE A 126 2.36 19.49 6.00
N GLY A 127 1.75 20.26 6.88
CA GLY A 127 0.36 20.66 6.74
C GLY A 127 0.08 22.04 7.31
N THR A 128 -1.12 22.52 7.01
CA THR A 128 -1.65 23.79 7.54
C THR A 128 -2.91 23.53 8.34
N GLU A 129 -3.09 24.26 9.42
CA GLU A 129 -4.29 24.20 10.24
C GLU A 129 -5.20 25.41 10.04
N SER A 130 -6.50 25.15 10.00
CA SER A 130 -7.55 26.17 10.04
C SER A 130 -8.59 25.78 11.10
N PRO A 131 -9.03 26.70 11.99
CA PRO A 131 -8.79 28.16 11.96
C PRO A 131 -7.65 28.62 12.87
N THR A 132 -6.74 27.75 13.32
CA THR A 132 -5.67 28.13 14.26
C THR A 132 -4.56 28.97 13.61
N GLY A 133 -4.37 28.85 12.30
CA GLY A 133 -3.35 29.61 11.56
C GLY A 133 -1.94 29.11 11.81
N ARG A 134 -1.81 27.86 12.22
CA ARG A 134 -0.52 27.19 12.45
C ARG A 134 -0.14 26.35 11.24
N ILE A 135 1.16 26.19 11.04
CA ILE A 135 1.71 25.09 10.25
C ILE A 135 2.02 23.94 11.20
N VAL A 136 1.95 22.72 10.66
CA VAL A 136 2.30 21.49 11.37
C VAL A 136 3.24 20.68 10.51
N PHE A 137 4.20 20.01 11.14
CA PHE A 137 5.12 19.16 10.41
C PHE A 137 5.62 17.99 11.26
N SER A 138 6.00 16.90 10.59
CA SER A 138 6.54 15.69 11.21
C SER A 138 7.66 15.13 10.34
N TYR A 139 8.72 14.61 10.99
CA TYR A 139 9.87 13.99 10.33
C TYR A 139 9.89 12.47 10.46
N ASP A 140 8.92 11.92 11.18
CA ASP A 140 8.86 10.54 11.65
C ASP A 140 7.48 9.92 11.35
N GLU A 141 7.01 10.12 10.12
CA GLU A 141 5.79 9.48 9.60
C GLU A 141 4.52 9.79 10.43
N GLY A 142 4.49 10.95 11.10
CA GLY A 142 3.37 11.41 11.91
C GLY A 142 3.36 10.92 13.35
N ASN A 143 4.46 10.31 13.85
CA ASN A 143 4.57 9.92 15.26
C ASN A 143 4.75 11.13 16.18
N MET A 144 5.60 12.08 15.81
CA MET A 144 5.78 13.36 16.50
C MET A 144 5.45 14.53 15.58
N TRP A 145 4.69 15.49 16.11
CA TRP A 145 4.26 16.69 15.40
C TRP A 145 4.83 17.94 16.05
N TYR A 146 5.34 18.84 15.22
CA TYR A 146 5.79 20.17 15.57
C TYR A 146 4.80 21.21 15.01
N TYR A 147 4.68 22.34 15.70
CA TYR A 147 3.68 23.36 15.41
C TYR A 147 4.35 24.72 15.43
N GLU A 148 4.07 25.54 14.41
CA GLU A 148 4.56 26.91 14.35
C GLU A 148 3.43 27.85 13.93
N ASN A 149 3.35 29.02 14.56
CA ASN A 149 2.29 29.97 14.27
C ASN A 149 2.71 30.93 13.14
N ILE A 150 1.93 30.93 12.05
CA ILE A 150 2.14 31.85 10.92
C ILE A 150 1.09 32.97 10.88
N ASN A 151 0.16 33.00 11.84
CA ASN A 151 -0.93 33.97 11.97
C ASN A 151 -1.75 34.13 10.67
N SER A 152 -1.99 33.02 9.96
CA SER A 152 -2.70 33.03 8.68
C SER A 152 -3.62 31.82 8.52
N ASN A 153 -4.93 32.09 8.44
CA ASN A 153 -5.97 31.06 8.34
C ASN A 153 -6.44 30.83 6.90
N ASP A 154 -6.07 31.72 5.97
CA ASP A 154 -6.59 31.75 4.60
C ASP A 154 -5.64 31.09 3.58
N ILE A 155 -4.92 30.05 4.00
CA ILE A 155 -4.07 29.27 3.08
C ILE A 155 -4.96 28.58 2.05
N VAL A 156 -4.80 28.98 0.79
CA VAL A 156 -5.55 28.46 -0.35
C VAL A 156 -4.92 27.19 -0.87
N ASP A 157 -3.59 27.15 -0.96
CA ASP A 157 -2.85 26.01 -1.47
C ASP A 157 -1.44 25.91 -0.90
N ILE A 158 -0.89 24.69 -0.92
CA ILE A 158 0.48 24.38 -0.54
C ILE A 158 1.15 23.56 -1.65
N ILE A 159 2.32 24.02 -2.08
CA ILE A 159 3.03 23.49 -3.24
C ILE A 159 4.42 23.04 -2.79
N PRO A 160 4.75 21.74 -2.89
CA PRO A 160 6.10 21.27 -2.63
C PRO A 160 7.03 21.73 -3.75
N LEU A 161 8.14 22.36 -3.38
CA LEU A 161 9.20 22.83 -4.28
C LEU A 161 10.49 22.04 -3.98
N GLU A 162 10.37 20.72 -4.02
CA GLU A 162 11.44 19.80 -3.66
C GLU A 162 12.46 19.62 -4.81
N SER A 163 13.73 19.59 -4.42
CA SER A 163 14.84 19.14 -5.26
C SER A 163 15.86 18.40 -4.38
N GLN A 164 16.86 17.77 -4.99
CA GLN A 164 17.80 16.87 -4.31
C GLN A 164 18.38 17.38 -2.98
N ASN A 165 18.63 18.69 -2.87
CA ASN A 165 19.18 19.32 -1.66
C ASN A 165 18.29 20.44 -1.09
N ASN A 166 17.11 20.67 -1.66
CA ASN A 166 16.21 21.72 -1.19
C ASN A 166 14.84 21.15 -0.87
N LEU A 167 14.42 21.28 0.38
CA LEU A 167 13.09 20.92 0.84
C LEU A 167 12.32 22.21 1.09
N LEU A 168 11.82 22.82 0.01
CA LEU A 168 11.05 24.06 0.08
C LEU A 168 9.56 23.76 -0.07
N ILE A 169 8.74 24.54 0.62
CA ILE A 169 7.28 24.49 0.50
C ILE A 169 6.77 25.91 0.34
N ALA A 170 6.06 26.17 -0.76
CA ALA A 170 5.36 27.41 -0.97
C ALA A 170 3.91 27.29 -0.48
N ALA A 171 3.41 28.26 0.27
CA ALA A 171 2.00 28.35 0.62
C ALA A 171 1.41 29.66 0.10
N ILE A 172 0.32 29.55 -0.66
CA ILE A 172 -0.42 30.70 -1.20
C ILE A 172 -1.53 31.03 -0.23
N ASN A 173 -1.52 32.25 0.27
CA ASN A 173 -2.52 32.79 1.18
C ASN A 173 -3.37 33.84 0.47
N HIS A 174 -4.68 33.85 0.72
CA HIS A 174 -5.58 34.88 0.17
C HIS A 174 -6.47 35.47 1.25
N LYS A 175 -6.09 36.65 1.75
CA LYS A 175 -6.90 37.39 2.72
C LYS A 175 -8.11 37.99 2.03
N LYS A 176 -9.23 37.27 2.03
CA LYS A 176 -10.46 37.64 1.29
C LYS A 176 -10.98 39.03 1.63
N LEU A 177 -10.92 39.43 2.91
CA LEU A 177 -11.46 40.72 3.39
C LEU A 177 -10.80 41.93 2.72
N ILE A 178 -9.50 41.84 2.45
CA ILE A 178 -8.70 42.92 1.84
C ILE A 178 -8.27 42.57 0.40
N ASN A 179 -8.68 41.41 -0.10
CA ASN A 179 -8.30 40.85 -1.39
C ASN A 179 -6.79 40.87 -1.68
N VAL A 180 -5.97 40.51 -0.68
CA VAL A 180 -4.50 40.46 -0.81
C VAL A 180 -4.03 39.02 -0.85
N TYR A 181 -3.18 38.71 -1.83
CA TYR A 181 -2.44 37.46 -1.89
C TYR A 181 -1.08 37.61 -1.22
N SER A 182 -0.66 36.58 -0.49
CA SER A 182 0.68 36.52 0.11
C SER A 182 1.29 35.14 -0.16
N LEU A 183 2.61 35.11 -0.34
CA LEU A 183 3.36 33.88 -0.54
C LEU A 183 4.23 33.64 0.69
N PHE A 184 4.05 32.48 1.32
CA PHE A 184 4.95 31.99 2.36
C PHE A 184 5.90 30.96 1.74
N LEU A 185 7.17 31.04 2.11
CA LEU A 185 8.17 30.05 1.72
C LEU A 185 8.77 29.43 2.98
N PHE A 186 8.56 28.14 3.15
CA PHE A 186 9.12 27.37 4.25
C PHE A 186 10.32 26.58 3.76
N ASN A 187 11.43 26.66 4.50
CA ASN A 187 12.68 25.99 4.15
C ASN A 187 13.03 24.90 5.17
N PHE A 188 12.83 23.65 4.76
CA PHE A 188 13.13 22.44 5.52
C PHE A 188 14.44 21.78 5.07
N SER A 189 15.32 22.50 4.38
CA SER A 189 16.62 21.95 3.95
C SER A 189 17.61 21.83 5.11
N LYS A 190 17.35 22.54 6.23
CA LYS A 190 18.19 22.60 7.43
C LYS A 190 17.46 22.18 8.70
N VAL A 191 16.67 21.13 8.58
CA VAL A 191 15.74 20.65 9.61
C VAL A 191 16.41 20.23 10.91
N ILE A 192 17.46 19.44 10.82
CA ILE A 192 18.07 18.78 11.98
C ILE A 192 18.83 19.83 12.80
N SER A 193 19.48 20.76 12.11
CA SER A 193 20.13 21.90 12.77
C SER A 193 19.11 22.85 13.41
N SER A 194 17.94 23.05 12.79
CA SER A 194 16.88 23.89 13.36
C SER A 194 16.25 23.35 14.65
N LEU A 195 16.29 22.02 14.85
CA LEU A 195 15.86 21.36 16.09
C LEU A 195 16.96 21.32 17.17
N CYS A 196 18.15 21.87 16.89
CA CYS A 196 19.33 21.84 17.76
C CYS A 196 19.78 20.42 18.17
N LEU A 197 19.34 19.37 17.48
CA LEU A 197 19.64 17.98 17.85
C LEU A 197 20.98 17.55 17.26
N MET A 198 21.24 17.84 15.98
CA MET A 198 22.46 17.47 15.25
C MET A 198 22.69 18.39 14.04
N SER A 199 23.83 18.24 13.34
CA SER A 199 24.03 18.85 12.02
C SER A 199 23.15 18.19 10.96
N ASP A 200 22.65 18.98 10.01
CA ASP A 200 22.00 18.43 8.82
C ASP A 200 22.94 17.49 8.08
N ARG A 201 22.42 16.32 7.72
CA ARG A 201 23.17 15.30 6.99
C ARG A 201 22.29 14.57 5.99
N THR A 202 22.92 14.09 4.93
CA THR A 202 22.32 13.15 4.00
C THR A 202 22.20 11.77 4.66
N CYS A 203 21.16 11.02 4.31
CA CYS A 203 20.98 9.66 4.81
C CYS A 203 22.12 8.75 4.34
N ALA A 204 22.64 7.95 5.27
CA ALA A 204 23.60 6.87 5.00
C ALA A 204 22.87 5.52 4.92
N ILE A 205 23.55 4.46 4.50
CA ILE A 205 22.91 3.16 4.24
C ILE A 205 22.21 2.56 5.47
N ASP A 206 22.74 2.84 6.67
CA ASP A 206 22.22 2.43 7.97
C ASP A 206 20.94 3.18 8.39
N ASP A 207 20.62 4.30 7.75
CA ASP A 207 19.36 5.02 7.92
C ASP A 207 18.19 4.41 7.13
N PHE A 208 18.47 3.41 6.30
CA PHE A 208 17.46 2.75 5.50
C PHE A 208 17.14 1.35 6.02
N GLU A 209 15.94 0.90 5.73
CA GLU A 209 15.45 -0.45 5.97
C GLU A 209 14.82 -1.03 4.71
N THR A 210 14.88 -2.35 4.59
CA THR A 210 14.21 -3.06 3.51
C THR A 210 12.71 -3.05 3.76
N TRP A 211 11.97 -2.34 2.92
CA TRP A 211 10.52 -2.30 2.92
C TRP A 211 10.00 -3.17 1.77
N TYR A 212 9.22 -4.19 2.11
CA TYR A 212 8.62 -5.10 1.14
C TYR A 212 7.29 -4.56 0.67
N LEU A 213 6.96 -4.81 -0.60
CA LEU A 213 5.66 -4.49 -1.14
C LEU A 213 4.57 -5.21 -0.33
N PRO A 214 3.49 -4.52 0.07
CA PRO A 214 2.47 -5.12 0.93
C PRO A 214 1.72 -6.25 0.21
N ARG A 215 1.71 -7.44 0.83
CA ARG A 215 0.94 -8.64 0.46
C ARG A 215 0.17 -9.15 1.68
N TYR A 216 -0.82 -10.03 1.49
CA TYR A 216 -1.55 -10.60 2.63
C TYR A 216 -0.79 -11.78 3.27
N PHE A 217 -0.13 -12.59 2.46
CA PHE A 217 0.57 -13.80 2.87
C PHE A 217 2.01 -13.80 2.34
N GLY A 218 2.98 -13.68 3.25
CA GLY A 218 4.38 -13.67 2.90
C GLY A 218 4.80 -12.42 2.10
N LYS A 219 5.84 -12.57 1.29
CA LYS A 219 6.43 -11.49 0.48
C LYS A 219 6.51 -11.83 -1.01
N CYS A 220 6.31 -13.11 -1.34
CA CYS A 220 6.37 -13.61 -2.69
C CYS A 220 4.99 -13.48 -3.32
N PHE A 221 4.95 -12.95 -4.54
CA PHE A 221 3.74 -12.87 -5.34
C PHE A 221 4.13 -13.00 -6.80
N GLN A 222 3.47 -13.90 -7.51
CA GLN A 222 3.77 -14.27 -8.90
C GLN A 222 5.25 -14.62 -9.09
N GLY A 223 5.81 -15.41 -8.17
CA GLY A 223 7.22 -15.83 -8.21
C GLY A 223 8.25 -14.73 -7.97
N GLN A 224 7.82 -13.54 -7.55
CA GLN A 224 8.71 -12.40 -7.31
C GLN A 224 8.53 -11.80 -5.91
N GLU A 225 9.66 -11.57 -5.24
CA GLU A 225 9.75 -10.81 -4.00
C GLU A 225 10.27 -9.42 -4.33
N MET A 226 9.42 -8.41 -4.15
CA MET A 226 9.76 -7.02 -4.46
C MET A 226 9.97 -6.21 -3.18
N SER A 227 11.09 -5.50 -3.10
CA SER A 227 11.44 -4.66 -1.97
C SER A 227 12.10 -3.34 -2.39
N TYR A 228 12.10 -2.38 -1.47
CA TYR A 228 12.71 -1.06 -1.64
C TYR A 228 13.50 -0.69 -0.39
N LEU A 229 14.51 0.16 -0.53
CA LEU A 229 15.16 0.79 0.62
C LEU A 229 14.38 2.02 1.04
N LYS A 230 13.61 1.90 2.12
CA LYS A 230 12.82 2.97 2.74
C LYS A 230 13.62 3.62 3.87
N LYS A 231 13.55 4.94 4.01
CA LYS A 231 14.16 5.63 5.16
C LYS A 231 13.46 5.17 6.44
N LYS A 232 14.23 4.79 7.47
CA LYS A 232 13.67 4.43 8.77
C LYS A 232 12.89 5.61 9.34
N CYS A 233 11.79 5.30 10.02
CA CYS A 233 10.89 6.28 10.60
C CYS A 233 11.61 7.33 11.48
N PHE A 234 12.50 6.89 12.38
CA PHE A 234 13.22 7.78 13.29
C PHE A 234 14.58 8.27 12.77
N SER A 235 14.94 7.95 11.53
CA SER A 235 16.17 8.45 10.92
C SER A 235 15.97 9.91 10.48
N MET A 236 16.52 10.81 11.29
CA MET A 236 16.63 12.24 10.99
C MET A 236 17.79 12.47 10.01
N CYS A 237 17.48 12.43 8.73
CA CYS A 237 18.39 12.70 7.61
C CYS A 237 17.59 13.07 6.35
N VAL A 238 18.24 13.71 5.38
CA VAL A 238 17.66 14.00 4.07
C VAL A 238 18.00 12.88 3.08
N ASP A 239 16.97 12.29 2.47
CA ASP A 239 17.13 11.27 1.44
C ASP A 239 17.35 11.96 0.09
N SER A 240 18.60 12.06 -0.33
CA SER A 240 19.01 12.73 -1.58
C SER A 240 18.86 11.85 -2.82
N ARG A 241 18.19 10.69 -2.73
CA ARG A 241 17.95 9.78 -3.86
C ARG A 241 16.81 10.32 -4.74
N ALA A 242 17.15 10.69 -5.97
CA ALA A 242 16.17 11.14 -6.96
C ALA A 242 15.30 10.00 -7.52
N LEU A 243 15.82 8.76 -7.55
CA LEU A 243 15.11 7.59 -8.06
C LEU A 243 15.21 6.43 -7.07
N LEU A 244 14.08 5.78 -6.82
CA LEU A 244 13.95 4.62 -5.95
C LEU A 244 13.58 3.40 -6.79
N LEU A 245 14.59 2.57 -7.06
CA LEU A 245 14.46 1.32 -7.82
C LEU A 245 14.10 0.16 -6.88
N PRO A 246 13.27 -0.79 -7.33
CA PRO A 246 13.00 -2.02 -6.59
C PRO A 246 14.19 -2.97 -6.67
N THR A 247 14.39 -3.73 -5.60
CA THR A 247 15.10 -5.01 -5.63
C THR A 247 14.06 -6.11 -5.86
N ILE A 248 14.22 -6.87 -6.95
CA ILE A 248 13.33 -7.98 -7.31
C ILE A 248 14.14 -9.27 -7.20
N ASN A 249 13.74 -10.15 -6.31
CA ASN A 249 14.33 -11.47 -6.15
C ASN A 249 13.33 -12.55 -6.59
N PRO A 250 13.77 -13.61 -7.28
CA PRO A 250 12.91 -14.75 -7.56
C PRO A 250 12.55 -15.47 -6.25
N CYS A 251 11.33 -15.98 -6.14
CA CYS A 251 10.86 -16.75 -5.00
C CYS A 251 9.87 -17.86 -5.41
N PRO A 252 9.68 -18.91 -4.59
CA PRO A 252 8.70 -19.95 -4.89
C PRO A 252 7.29 -19.37 -4.97
N CYS A 253 6.49 -19.78 -5.98
CA CYS A 253 5.15 -19.23 -6.14
C CYS A 253 4.31 -19.45 -4.85
N ALA A 254 3.54 -18.44 -4.45
CA ALA A 254 2.74 -18.44 -3.24
C ALA A 254 1.31 -18.90 -3.52
N ILE A 255 0.57 -19.26 -2.47
CA ILE A 255 -0.83 -19.66 -2.61
C ILE A 255 -1.74 -18.54 -3.17
N GLU A 256 -1.32 -17.28 -2.98
CA GLU A 256 -1.97 -16.10 -3.53
C GLU A 256 -1.91 -16.05 -5.06
N ASP A 257 -0.99 -16.76 -5.69
CA ASP A 257 -0.76 -16.69 -7.13
C ASP A 257 -1.84 -17.45 -7.93
N PHE A 258 -2.68 -18.26 -7.27
CA PHE A 258 -3.70 -19.10 -7.91
C PHE A 258 -5.11 -18.48 -7.89
N ASN A 259 -5.71 -18.19 -9.05
CA ASN A 259 -6.92 -17.37 -9.24
C ASN A 259 -8.19 -17.63 -8.37
N TRP A 260 -8.37 -18.76 -7.69
CA TRP A 260 -9.66 -19.18 -7.09
C TRP A 260 -9.84 -18.90 -5.57
N TYR A 261 -8.92 -18.19 -4.92
CA TYR A 261 -8.90 -17.96 -3.46
C TYR A 261 -10.16 -17.32 -2.84
N ASN A 262 -11.10 -16.78 -3.63
CA ASN A 262 -12.29 -16.10 -3.08
C ASN A 262 -13.49 -17.03 -2.79
N ILE A 263 -13.37 -18.34 -3.05
CA ILE A 263 -14.34 -19.36 -2.63
C ILE A 263 -13.58 -20.46 -1.89
N THR A 264 -13.44 -20.30 -0.57
CA THR A 264 -12.71 -21.24 0.30
C THR A 264 -13.27 -22.66 0.29
N TYR A 265 -14.46 -22.90 -0.26
CA TYR A 265 -15.10 -24.21 -0.34
C TYR A 265 -15.06 -24.87 -1.73
N MET A 266 -14.49 -24.23 -2.76
CA MET A 266 -14.34 -24.88 -4.07
C MET A 266 -12.97 -24.57 -4.70
N SER A 267 -12.06 -25.54 -4.61
CA SER A 267 -10.93 -25.65 -5.55
C SER A 267 -11.44 -26.25 -6.88
N LYS A 268 -10.56 -26.76 -7.79
CA LYS A 268 -10.99 -27.61 -8.93
C LYS A 268 -12.16 -28.53 -8.49
N PRO A 269 -13.14 -28.84 -9.37
CA PRO A 269 -14.22 -29.75 -9.00
C PRO A 269 -13.61 -30.97 -8.31
N ASN A 270 -14.15 -31.32 -7.13
CA ASN A 270 -13.67 -32.40 -6.25
C ASN A 270 -12.59 -32.04 -5.21
N TYR A 271 -12.20 -30.78 -5.00
CA TYR A 271 -11.24 -30.39 -3.95
C TYR A 271 -11.78 -29.26 -3.06
N TYR A 272 -11.42 -29.25 -1.78
CA TYR A 272 -11.67 -28.14 -0.84
C TYR A 272 -10.37 -27.63 -0.19
N TYR A 273 -10.41 -26.41 0.35
CA TYR A 273 -9.23 -25.77 0.95
C TYR A 273 -9.14 -26.04 2.46
N GLU A 274 -8.02 -26.59 2.93
CA GLU A 274 -7.75 -26.84 4.36
C GLU A 274 -6.27 -26.62 4.68
N ASN A 275 -5.96 -25.80 5.69
CA ASN A 275 -4.58 -25.58 6.20
C ASN A 275 -3.52 -25.25 5.12
N ASN A 276 -3.82 -24.36 4.17
CA ASN A 276 -2.95 -23.97 3.05
C ASN A 276 -2.70 -25.08 2.01
N ILE A 277 -3.48 -26.18 2.02
CA ILE A 277 -3.37 -27.29 1.07
C ILE A 277 -4.75 -27.52 0.41
N CYS A 278 -4.75 -27.85 -0.88
CA CYS A 278 -5.97 -28.37 -1.53
C CYS A 278 -6.14 -29.84 -1.16
N VAL A 279 -7.23 -30.17 -0.49
CA VAL A 279 -7.55 -31.54 -0.09
C VAL A 279 -8.64 -32.08 -1.01
N LEU A 280 -8.46 -33.30 -1.50
CA LEU A 280 -9.47 -33.99 -2.31
C LEU A 280 -10.71 -34.28 -1.45
N ASP A 281 -11.87 -33.89 -1.95
CA ASP A 281 -13.16 -34.23 -1.36
C ASP A 281 -13.42 -35.72 -1.52
N LEU A 282 -13.32 -36.47 -0.43
CA LEU A 282 -13.58 -37.92 -0.39
C LEU A 282 -15.05 -38.28 -0.70
N HIS A 283 -15.97 -37.31 -0.69
CA HIS A 283 -17.36 -37.49 -1.10
C HIS A 283 -17.57 -37.27 -2.61
N SER A 284 -16.54 -36.82 -3.33
CA SER A 284 -16.55 -36.84 -4.79
C SER A 284 -16.31 -38.27 -5.28
N ASN A 285 -17.03 -38.70 -6.33
CA ASN A 285 -16.75 -39.96 -7.03
C ASN A 285 -15.46 -39.89 -7.89
N TYR A 286 -14.52 -39.01 -7.52
CA TYR A 286 -13.31 -38.75 -8.27
C TYR A 286 -12.14 -39.47 -7.62
N THR A 287 -11.52 -40.38 -8.37
CA THR A 287 -10.25 -40.99 -8.00
C THR A 287 -9.14 -40.25 -8.72
N GLU A 288 -8.17 -39.73 -7.98
CA GLU A 288 -7.00 -39.09 -8.61
C GLU A 288 -6.30 -40.10 -9.52
N PRO A 289 -6.05 -39.77 -10.81
CA PRO A 289 -5.19 -40.59 -11.64
C PRO A 289 -3.78 -40.58 -11.05
N ILE A 290 -3.09 -41.72 -11.08
CA ILE A 290 -1.69 -41.82 -10.65
C ILE A 290 -0.85 -41.03 -11.66
N LYS A 291 -0.55 -39.78 -11.31
CA LYS A 291 0.25 -38.91 -12.16
C LYS A 291 1.74 -39.20 -12.00
N THR A 292 2.46 -39.27 -13.11
CA THR A 292 3.90 -39.55 -13.15
C THR A 292 4.70 -38.28 -13.45
N CYS A 293 5.93 -38.23 -12.92
CA CYS A 293 6.89 -37.17 -13.21
C CYS A 293 8.07 -37.73 -14.02
N PRO A 294 8.82 -36.87 -14.73
CA PRO A 294 10.05 -37.27 -15.40
C PRO A 294 11.05 -37.94 -14.45
N VAL A 295 11.88 -38.84 -14.98
CA VAL A 295 12.83 -39.65 -14.20
C VAL A 295 13.73 -38.76 -13.32
N GLY A 296 13.65 -38.94 -12.00
CA GLY A 296 14.41 -38.16 -11.01
C GLY A 296 13.63 -37.04 -10.30
N ALA A 297 12.35 -36.85 -10.66
CA ALA A 297 11.45 -35.93 -10.00
C ALA A 297 10.25 -36.64 -9.35
N GLU A 298 9.82 -36.16 -8.18
CA GLU A 298 8.67 -36.64 -7.44
C GLU A 298 7.45 -35.76 -7.69
N PRO A 299 6.24 -36.32 -7.89
CA PRO A 299 5.03 -35.53 -8.05
C PRO A 299 4.69 -34.78 -6.77
N LEU A 300 4.41 -33.49 -6.89
CA LEU A 300 3.95 -32.67 -5.78
C LEU A 300 2.43 -32.83 -5.62
N ILE A 301 2.03 -33.98 -5.07
CA ILE A 301 0.63 -34.38 -4.91
C ILE A 301 -0.17 -33.33 -4.09
N HIS A 302 0.48 -32.64 -3.16
CA HIS A 302 -0.14 -31.56 -2.36
C HIS A 302 -0.48 -30.29 -3.17
N LEU A 303 0.04 -30.16 -4.40
CA LEU A 303 -0.29 -29.10 -5.36
C LEU A 303 -1.30 -29.56 -6.44
N ASN A 304 -1.81 -30.79 -6.36
CA ASN A 304 -2.99 -31.16 -7.13
C ASN A 304 -4.19 -30.32 -6.69
N GLY A 305 -5.05 -29.91 -7.64
CA GLY A 305 -6.19 -29.04 -7.37
C GLY A 305 -5.97 -27.54 -7.65
N PHE A 306 -4.72 -27.10 -7.78
CA PHE A 306 -4.38 -25.71 -8.15
C PHE A 306 -4.46 -25.48 -9.68
N THR A 307 -4.73 -24.23 -10.13
CA THR A 307 -4.74 -23.89 -11.57
C THR A 307 -3.32 -23.80 -12.10
N LYS A 308 -3.12 -23.99 -13.41
CA LYS A 308 -1.86 -23.62 -14.05
C LYS A 308 -1.70 -22.09 -13.93
N LEU A 309 -0.52 -21.67 -13.48
CA LEU A 309 -0.10 -20.27 -13.50
C LEU A 309 0.12 -19.84 -14.95
N ASP A 310 -0.10 -18.57 -15.24
CA ASP A 310 0.30 -18.00 -16.52
C ASP A 310 1.84 -17.98 -16.58
N SER A 311 2.38 -18.63 -17.62
CA SER A 311 3.82 -18.85 -17.81
C SER A 311 4.63 -17.56 -17.95
N ASP A 312 3.95 -16.44 -18.25
CA ASP A 312 4.59 -15.13 -18.42
C ASP A 312 4.92 -14.47 -17.06
N PHE A 313 4.34 -14.94 -15.95
CA PHE A 313 4.46 -14.32 -14.62
C PHE A 313 5.30 -15.14 -13.62
N CYS A 314 5.10 -16.46 -13.56
CA CYS A 314 5.97 -17.41 -12.84
C CYS A 314 6.43 -18.43 -13.89
N ILE A 315 7.74 -18.63 -14.08
CA ILE A 315 8.25 -19.73 -14.93
C ILE A 315 8.43 -20.96 -14.04
N PRO A 316 7.52 -21.96 -14.05
CA PRO A 316 7.96 -23.30 -13.73
C PRO A 316 8.99 -23.70 -14.79
N LEU A 317 10.18 -24.13 -14.40
CA LEU A 317 11.27 -24.36 -15.35
C LEU A 317 10.81 -25.41 -16.39
N GLN A 318 10.70 -24.99 -17.65
CA GLN A 318 10.13 -25.71 -18.79
C GLN A 318 10.08 -27.24 -18.64
N THR A 319 8.89 -27.78 -18.35
CA THR A 319 8.55 -29.12 -18.85
C THR A 319 8.22 -28.97 -20.32
N ARG A 320 8.95 -29.68 -21.18
CA ARG A 320 8.46 -29.96 -22.54
C ARG A 320 7.11 -30.64 -22.35
N SER A 321 6.05 -29.90 -22.69
CA SER A 321 4.67 -30.36 -22.65
C SER A 321 4.52 -31.57 -23.57
N ASN A 322 4.57 -32.77 -23.01
CA ASN A 322 3.76 -33.84 -23.56
C ASN A 322 2.40 -33.68 -22.91
N GLU A 323 1.39 -33.36 -23.71
CA GLU A 323 -0.01 -33.29 -23.33
C GLU A 323 -0.57 -34.70 -23.03
N ASP A 324 0.08 -35.44 -22.14
CA ASP A 324 -0.44 -36.70 -21.65
C ASP A 324 -1.20 -36.45 -20.34
N SER A 325 -2.44 -36.94 -20.26
CA SER A 325 -3.34 -36.83 -19.10
C SER A 325 -2.75 -37.41 -17.80
N ASP A 326 -1.68 -38.20 -17.93
CA ASP A 326 -1.04 -38.96 -16.87
C ASP A 326 0.20 -38.25 -16.28
N SER A 327 0.49 -37.02 -16.71
CA SER A 327 1.59 -36.20 -16.20
C SER A 327 1.17 -35.31 -15.01
N SER A 328 2.03 -35.22 -13.99
CA SER A 328 1.80 -34.33 -12.83
C SER A 328 1.77 -32.87 -13.25
N ASP A 329 0.85 -32.08 -12.68
CA ASP A 329 0.80 -30.63 -12.93
C ASP A 329 2.04 -29.91 -12.32
N TYR A 330 2.65 -30.51 -11.29
CA TYR A 330 3.85 -30.03 -10.59
C TYR A 330 4.74 -31.20 -10.16
N CYS A 331 6.05 -31.08 -10.31
CA CYS A 331 7.05 -32.08 -9.92
C CYS A 331 8.11 -31.45 -8.99
N SER A 332 8.98 -32.25 -8.37
CA SER A 332 10.09 -31.74 -7.56
C SER A 332 11.31 -32.61 -7.79
N SER A 333 12.43 -32.02 -8.17
CA SER A 333 13.68 -32.76 -8.40
C SER A 333 14.51 -32.89 -7.12
N THR A 334 15.24 -34.00 -7.00
CA THR A 334 16.17 -34.28 -5.88
C THR A 334 17.36 -33.31 -5.77
N CYS A 335 17.47 -32.33 -6.67
CA CYS A 335 18.37 -31.18 -6.56
C CYS A 335 17.63 -29.94 -6.05
N ASN A 336 17.02 -29.96 -4.86
CA ASN A 336 16.46 -28.78 -4.15
C ASN A 336 15.72 -27.73 -5.01
N CYS A 337 15.07 -28.16 -6.09
CA CYS A 337 14.36 -27.30 -7.01
C CYS A 337 13.03 -27.97 -7.32
N ILE A 338 11.97 -27.28 -6.91
CA ILE A 338 10.58 -27.55 -7.31
C ILE A 338 10.54 -27.38 -8.84
N VAL A 339 10.06 -28.39 -9.55
CA VAL A 339 9.98 -28.49 -11.02
C VAL A 339 8.57 -28.19 -11.50
#